data_AF-A0A9E5T5G8-F1
#
_entry.id   AF-A0A9E5T5G8-F1
#
_cell.length_a   1.000
_cell.length_b   1.000
_cell.length_c   1.000
_cell.angle_alpha   90.00
_cell.angle_beta   90.00
_cell.angle_gamma   90.00
#
_symmetry.space_group_name_H-M   'P 1'
#
loop_
_entity.id
_entity.type
_entity.pdbx_description
1 polymer ?
#
loop_
_entity_poly.entity_id
_entity_poly.type
_entity_poly.pdbx_seq_one_letter_code
_entity_poly.pdbx_strand_id
1 'polypeptide(L)'
;MGPTLSFRGIDNASYYRLVAEDPRYYVDFTGCGNALNLHHPRVLQLVMDSLRYWVEEMHVDGFRFDLAVTIARERAAFDSHSGFLDAVRQDPVLSRVKLIAEPWDVGEGGYQLGSFPAGWAEWNDRYRDTVRRFWKGDK
;
A
#
# COMPACT_ATOMS: atom_id res chain seq x y z
N MET A 1 10.28 18.40 -7.34
CA MET A 1 10.25 17.31 -8.34
C MET A 1 11.58 16.59 -8.32
N GLY A 2 11.56 15.25 -8.34
CA GLY A 2 12.76 14.39 -8.37
C GLY A 2 13.29 14.11 -9.79
N PRO A 3 14.12 13.06 -9.99
CA PRO A 3 14.69 12.68 -11.29
C PRO A 3 13.74 11.87 -12.18
N THR A 4 14.11 11.66 -13.45
CA THR A 4 13.42 10.78 -14.42
C THR A 4 14.30 9.57 -14.72
N LEU A 5 14.00 8.42 -14.11
CA LEU A 5 14.83 7.19 -14.22
C LEU A 5 14.10 6.00 -14.85
N SER A 6 12.81 5.83 -14.56
CA SER A 6 12.01 4.69 -15.04
C SER A 6 10.58 5.15 -15.33
N PHE A 7 9.61 4.87 -14.46
CA PHE A 7 8.18 5.07 -14.67
C PHE A 7 7.78 6.46 -15.18
N ARG A 8 8.39 7.53 -14.66
CA ARG A 8 8.13 8.90 -15.14
C ARG A 8 8.45 9.07 -16.63
N GLY A 9 9.53 8.46 -17.10
CA GLY A 9 9.96 8.56 -18.50
C GLY A 9 9.22 7.60 -19.44
N ILE A 10 8.66 6.51 -18.90
CA ILE A 10 7.89 5.53 -19.67
C ILE A 10 6.45 6.03 -19.85
N ASP A 11 5.74 6.27 -18.75
CA ASP A 11 4.37 6.79 -18.76
C ASP A 11 3.99 7.38 -17.39
N ASN A 12 4.30 8.66 -17.20
CA ASN A 12 4.08 9.34 -15.92
C ASN A 12 2.62 9.31 -15.43
N ALA A 13 1.67 9.49 -16.35
CA ALA A 13 0.25 9.63 -16.02
C ALA A 13 -0.39 8.28 -15.63
N SER A 14 0.12 7.20 -16.20
CA SER A 14 -0.34 5.85 -15.84
C SER A 14 0.25 5.40 -14.50
N TYR A 15 1.55 5.60 -14.26
CA TYR A 15 2.22 5.02 -13.08
C TYR A 15 1.97 5.77 -11.77
N TYR A 16 1.81 7.08 -11.80
CA TYR A 16 1.70 7.90 -10.60
C TYR A 16 0.33 8.56 -10.48
N ARG A 17 -0.09 8.77 -9.23
CA ARG A 17 -1.26 9.59 -8.94
C ARG A 17 -0.91 11.06 -9.13
N LEU A 18 -1.63 11.72 -10.04
CA LEU A 18 -1.46 13.14 -10.34
C LEU A 18 -2.57 13.95 -9.69
N VAL A 19 -2.29 15.19 -9.33
CA VAL A 19 -3.31 16.14 -8.87
C VAL A 19 -4.24 16.43 -10.05
N ALA A 20 -5.55 16.24 -9.88
CA ALA A 20 -6.50 16.28 -11.00
C ALA A 20 -6.57 17.68 -11.66
N GLU A 21 -6.45 18.72 -10.84
CA GLU A 21 -6.51 20.13 -11.25
C GLU A 21 -5.18 20.63 -11.83
N ASP A 22 -4.07 20.01 -11.47
CA ASP A 22 -2.74 20.33 -11.98
C ASP A 22 -1.87 19.07 -12.12
N PRO A 23 -2.00 18.34 -13.26
CA PRO A 23 -1.30 17.06 -13.48
C PRO A 23 0.23 17.17 -13.52
N ARG A 24 0.78 18.38 -13.45
CA ARG A 24 2.22 18.61 -13.24
C ARG A 24 2.69 18.09 -11.87
N TYR A 25 1.81 18.07 -10.88
CA TYR A 25 2.12 17.68 -9.51
C TYR A 25 1.58 16.29 -9.17
N TYR A 26 2.23 15.66 -8.20
CA TYR A 26 1.88 14.32 -7.71
C TYR A 26 1.03 14.42 -6.45
N VAL A 27 0.08 13.50 -6.31
CA VAL A 27 -0.55 13.24 -5.02
C VAL A 27 0.45 12.46 -4.16
N ASP A 28 0.65 12.92 -2.92
CA ASP A 28 1.61 12.33 -1.99
C ASP A 28 0.93 11.85 -0.71
N PHE A 29 0.51 10.58 -0.72
CA PHE A 29 0.02 9.89 0.48
C PHE A 29 1.13 9.19 1.26
N THR A 30 2.34 9.12 0.70
CA THR A 30 3.46 8.37 1.27
C THR A 30 4.43 9.23 2.07
N GLY A 31 4.45 10.54 1.79
CA GLY A 31 5.46 11.47 2.30
C GLY A 31 6.78 11.38 1.53
N CYS A 32 6.81 10.63 0.42
CA CYS A 32 8.01 10.37 -0.39
C CYS A 32 7.96 11.10 -1.74
N GLY A 33 7.02 12.03 -1.93
CA GLY A 33 6.90 12.90 -3.10
C GLY A 33 6.04 12.34 -4.24
N ASN A 34 5.55 11.11 -4.15
CA ASN A 34 4.57 10.51 -5.09
C ASN A 34 3.90 9.27 -4.48
N ALA A 35 2.81 8.83 -5.10
CA ALA A 35 2.17 7.54 -4.83
C ALA A 35 1.86 6.81 -6.14
N LEU A 36 2.00 5.47 -6.15
CA LEU A 36 1.64 4.64 -7.30
C LEU A 36 0.12 4.65 -7.55
N ASN A 37 -0.25 4.66 -8.83
CA ASN A 37 -1.63 4.64 -9.27
C ASN A 37 -2.15 3.21 -9.51
N LEU A 38 -2.57 2.56 -8.43
CA LEU A 38 -3.13 1.20 -8.48
C LEU A 38 -4.53 1.11 -9.11
N HIS A 39 -5.17 2.24 -9.48
CA HIS A 39 -6.39 2.21 -10.29
C HIS A 39 -6.09 1.88 -11.74
N HIS A 40 -4.88 2.18 -12.19
CA HIS A 40 -4.49 1.89 -13.56
C HIS A 40 -4.25 0.39 -13.71
N PRO A 41 -4.97 -0.32 -14.60
CA PRO A 41 -4.90 -1.78 -14.69
C PRO A 41 -3.49 -2.34 -14.90
N ARG A 42 -2.63 -1.61 -15.62
CA ARG A 42 -1.23 -2.04 -15.85
C ARG A 42 -0.32 -1.85 -14.65
N VAL A 43 -0.62 -0.89 -13.77
CA VAL A 43 0.14 -0.71 -12.53
C VAL A 43 -0.31 -1.74 -11.50
N LEU A 44 -1.61 -2.01 -11.41
CA LEU A 44 -2.13 -3.13 -10.62
C LEU A 44 -1.52 -4.45 -11.09
N GLN A 45 -1.54 -4.72 -12.40
CA GLN A 45 -0.89 -5.90 -12.96
C GLN A 45 0.60 -5.96 -12.58
N LEU A 46 1.35 -4.87 -12.72
CA LEU A 46 2.77 -4.82 -12.35
C LEU A 46 2.99 -5.25 -10.89
N VAL A 47 2.18 -4.73 -9.96
CA VAL A 47 2.30 -5.09 -8.54
C VAL A 47 1.90 -6.54 -8.31
N MET A 48 0.81 -7.02 -8.90
CA MET A 48 0.37 -8.42 -8.78
C MET A 48 1.40 -9.40 -9.35
N ASP A 49 1.97 -9.09 -10.52
CA ASP A 49 3.02 -9.88 -11.16
C ASP A 49 4.29 -9.87 -10.32
N SER A 50 4.65 -8.74 -9.71
CA SER A 50 5.78 -8.66 -8.78
C SER A 50 5.57 -9.54 -7.56
N LEU A 51 4.39 -9.49 -6.94
CA LEU A 51 4.08 -10.33 -5.77
C LEU A 51 4.13 -11.82 -6.15
N ARG A 52 3.52 -12.21 -7.27
CA ARG A 52 3.57 -13.60 -7.76
C ARG A 52 4.99 -14.05 -8.05
N TYR A 53 5.78 -13.21 -8.74
CA TYR A 53 7.19 -13.48 -8.99
C TYR A 53 7.96 -13.79 -7.70
N TRP A 54 7.77 -12.97 -6.65
CA TRP A 54 8.42 -13.20 -5.38
C TRP A 54 7.97 -14.51 -4.69
N VAL A 55 6.70 -14.91 -4.84
CA VAL A 55 6.21 -16.16 -4.25
C VAL A 55 6.65 -17.38 -5.06
N GLU A 56 6.41 -17.37 -6.37
CA GLU A 56 6.59 -18.55 -7.24
C GLU A 56 8.04 -18.77 -7.62
N GLU A 57 8.77 -17.69 -7.96
CA GLU A 57 10.15 -17.80 -8.45
C GLU A 57 11.16 -17.65 -7.32
N MET A 58 10.88 -16.77 -6.36
CA MET A 58 11.80 -16.47 -5.25
C MET A 58 11.44 -17.19 -3.95
N HIS A 59 10.33 -17.94 -3.93
CA HIS A 59 9.86 -18.74 -2.79
C HIS A 59 9.67 -17.93 -1.49
N VAL A 60 9.22 -16.69 -1.59
CA VAL A 60 8.84 -15.86 -0.44
C VAL A 60 7.51 -16.36 0.15
N ASP A 61 7.47 -16.58 1.48
CA ASP A 61 6.30 -17.10 2.20
C ASP A 61 5.24 -16.05 2.58
N GLY A 62 5.48 -14.77 2.26
CA GLY A 62 4.58 -13.67 2.56
C GLY A 62 5.25 -12.31 2.60
N PHE A 63 4.43 -11.28 2.78
CA PHE A 63 4.82 -9.88 2.63
C PHE A 63 4.37 -9.05 3.83
N ARG A 64 5.23 -8.12 4.24
CA ARG A 64 4.85 -6.96 5.06
C ARG A 64 4.82 -5.74 4.15
N PHE A 65 3.63 -5.18 3.96
CA PHE A 65 3.41 -4.00 3.14
C PHE A 65 3.65 -2.74 3.96
N ASP A 66 4.61 -1.95 3.49
CA ASP A 66 4.89 -0.61 3.97
C ASP A 66 3.79 0.36 3.54
N LEU A 67 3.38 1.25 4.45
CA LEU A 67 2.29 2.22 4.23
C LEU A 67 1.10 1.59 3.49
N ALA A 68 0.62 0.43 3.97
CA ALA A 68 -0.29 -0.45 3.23
C ALA A 68 -1.62 0.23 2.86
N VAL A 69 -1.98 1.31 3.55
CA VAL A 69 -3.15 2.12 3.23
C VAL A 69 -3.00 2.77 1.85
N THR A 70 -1.81 3.23 1.48
CA THR A 70 -1.58 3.89 0.19
C THR A 70 -1.96 3.00 -1.00
N ILE A 71 -1.67 1.69 -0.90
CA ILE A 71 -1.97 0.73 -1.98
C ILE A 71 -3.44 0.30 -2.03
N ALA A 72 -4.17 0.50 -0.94
CA ALA A 72 -5.60 0.23 -0.83
C ALA A 72 -6.46 1.50 -0.96
N ARG A 73 -5.86 2.66 -1.26
CA ARG A 73 -6.61 3.87 -1.59
C ARG A 73 -7.27 3.67 -2.94
N GLU A 74 -8.59 3.80 -2.99
CA GLU A 74 -9.26 4.10 -4.25
C GLU A 74 -9.03 5.60 -4.53
N ARG A 75 -10.05 6.43 -4.75
CA ARG A 75 -9.87 7.85 -5.11
C ARG A 75 -8.94 8.60 -4.15
N ALA A 76 -9.47 9.01 -3.00
CA ALA A 76 -8.71 9.69 -1.95
C ALA A 76 -8.82 8.98 -0.61
N ALA A 77 -9.66 7.96 -0.49
CA ALA A 77 -9.91 7.24 0.75
C ALA A 77 -9.46 5.78 0.63
N PHE A 78 -9.11 5.20 1.78
CA PHE A 78 -8.95 3.76 1.92
C PHE A 78 -10.27 3.04 1.62
N ASP A 79 -10.17 1.91 0.94
CA ASP A 79 -11.31 1.00 0.72
C ASP A 79 -10.86 -0.45 0.97
N SER A 80 -11.52 -1.14 1.90
CA SER A 80 -11.27 -2.56 2.20
C SER A 80 -11.66 -3.50 1.04
N HIS A 81 -12.38 -2.98 0.05
CA HIS A 81 -12.74 -3.59 -1.23
C HIS A 81 -12.05 -2.90 -2.42
N SER A 82 -10.92 -2.23 -2.19
CA SER A 82 -10.11 -1.68 -3.28
C SER A 82 -9.70 -2.79 -4.27
N GLY A 83 -9.50 -2.40 -5.54
CA GLY A 83 -9.17 -3.32 -6.62
C GLY A 83 -7.91 -4.14 -6.32
N PHE A 84 -6.94 -3.57 -5.61
CA PHE A 84 -5.76 -4.29 -5.15
C PHE A 84 -6.11 -5.39 -4.12
N LEU A 85 -6.86 -5.05 -3.07
CA LEU A 85 -7.19 -6.01 -2.00
C LEU A 85 -8.08 -7.14 -2.51
N ASP A 86 -9.04 -6.83 -3.37
CA ASP A 86 -9.90 -7.84 -4.00
C ASP A 86 -9.10 -8.73 -4.96
N ALA A 87 -8.17 -8.16 -5.75
CA ALA A 87 -7.28 -8.93 -6.62
C ALA A 87 -6.39 -9.89 -5.84
N VAL A 88 -5.78 -9.44 -4.73
CA VAL A 88 -4.97 -10.29 -3.85
C VAL A 88 -5.81 -11.40 -3.21
N ARG A 89 -7.01 -11.09 -2.74
CA ARG A 89 -7.89 -12.06 -2.07
C ARG A 89 -8.30 -13.22 -2.98
N GLN A 90 -8.58 -12.94 -4.26
CA GLN A 90 -9.00 -13.97 -5.21
C GLN A 90 -7.83 -14.71 -5.88
N ASP A 91 -6.60 -14.20 -5.79
CA ASP A 91 -5.46 -14.77 -6.52
C ASP A 91 -5.07 -16.15 -5.94
N PRO A 92 -4.94 -17.20 -6.76
CA PRO A 92 -4.70 -18.57 -6.29
C PRO A 92 -3.33 -18.77 -5.64
N VAL A 93 -2.37 -17.88 -5.91
CA VAL A 93 -1.02 -17.90 -5.33
C VAL A 93 -1.01 -17.02 -4.08
N LEU A 94 -1.43 -15.75 -4.21
CA LEU A 94 -1.27 -14.76 -3.15
C LEU A 94 -2.25 -14.96 -1.98
N SER A 95 -3.41 -15.59 -2.19
CA SER A 95 -4.34 -15.92 -1.11
C SER A 95 -3.80 -16.94 -0.10
N ARG A 96 -2.65 -17.56 -0.39
CA ARG A 96 -2.06 -18.65 0.42
C ARG A 96 -0.82 -18.22 1.21
N VAL A 97 -0.33 -17.00 1.01
CA VAL A 97 0.86 -16.48 1.70
C VAL A 97 0.48 -15.56 2.86
N LYS A 98 1.46 -15.25 3.72
CA LYS A 98 1.22 -14.32 4.84
C LYS A 98 1.13 -12.90 4.32
N LEU A 99 0.11 -12.16 4.72
CA LEU A 99 -0.08 -10.76 4.36
C LEU A 99 -0.12 -9.93 5.64
N ILE A 100 0.82 -9.00 5.79
CA ILE A 100 0.95 -8.12 6.96
C ILE A 100 0.91 -6.67 6.50
N ALA A 101 0.03 -5.86 7.07
CA ALA A 101 -0.09 -4.44 6.77
C ALA A 101 0.61 -3.59 7.83
N GLU A 102 1.27 -2.52 7.39
CA GLU A 102 1.32 -1.27 8.15
C GLU A 102 0.02 -0.50 7.90
N PRO A 103 -0.95 -0.52 8.84
CA PRO A 103 -2.31 -0.07 8.59
C PRO A 103 -2.45 1.45 8.71
N TRP A 104 -1.45 2.18 8.22
CA TRP A 104 -1.51 3.63 8.10
C TRP A 104 -0.70 4.13 6.91
N ASP A 105 -1.00 5.35 6.47
CA ASP A 105 -0.08 6.18 5.68
C ASP A 105 -0.14 7.64 6.17
N VAL A 106 0.55 8.57 5.49
CA VAL A 106 0.59 9.99 5.92
C VAL A 106 -0.53 10.83 5.32
N GLY A 107 -1.35 10.26 4.43
CA GLY A 107 -2.47 10.96 3.81
C GLY A 107 -3.62 11.21 4.77
N GLU A 108 -4.52 12.12 4.41
CA GLU A 108 -5.76 12.32 5.17
C GLU A 108 -6.57 11.01 5.23
N GLY A 109 -7.13 10.71 6.41
CA GLY A 109 -7.78 9.43 6.67
C GLY A 109 -6.83 8.23 6.61
N GLY A 110 -5.53 8.45 6.76
CA GLY A 110 -4.50 7.42 6.60
C GLY A 110 -4.52 6.35 7.68
N TYR A 111 -4.99 6.62 8.91
CA TYR A 111 -4.97 5.64 9.99
C TYR A 111 -6.13 4.64 9.89
N GLN A 112 -5.81 3.36 9.60
CA GLN A 112 -6.75 2.29 9.26
C GLN A 112 -6.53 1.01 10.08
N LEU A 113 -6.02 1.15 11.31
CA LEU A 113 -5.83 0.01 12.21
C LEU A 113 -7.18 -0.70 12.47
N GLY A 114 -7.22 -1.99 12.14
CA GLY A 114 -8.37 -2.88 12.24
C GLY A 114 -9.31 -2.84 11.03
N SER A 115 -8.95 -2.12 9.97
CA SER A 115 -9.79 -1.95 8.78
C SER A 115 -9.35 -2.81 7.58
N PHE A 116 -8.23 -3.53 7.68
CA PHE A 116 -7.83 -4.46 6.64
C PHE A 116 -8.72 -5.71 6.64
N PRO A 117 -8.96 -6.32 5.47
CA PRO A 117 -9.84 -7.47 5.37
C PRO A 117 -9.26 -8.72 6.02
N ALA A 118 -10.12 -9.70 6.29
CA ALA A 118 -9.71 -11.00 6.78
C ALA A 118 -8.63 -11.64 5.88
N GLY A 119 -7.68 -12.34 6.51
CA GLY A 119 -6.48 -12.88 5.86
C GLY A 119 -5.25 -11.99 6.02
N TRP A 120 -5.43 -10.72 6.41
CA TRP A 120 -4.34 -9.80 6.74
C TRP A 120 -4.09 -9.76 8.25
N ALA A 121 -2.82 -9.77 8.63
CA ALA A 121 -2.38 -9.33 9.95
C ALA A 121 -1.96 -7.86 9.88
N GLU A 122 -1.97 -7.17 11.02
CA GLU A 122 -1.66 -5.75 11.08
C GLU A 122 -0.61 -5.46 12.15
N TRP A 123 0.31 -4.55 11.84
CA TRP A 123 1.20 -3.97 12.85
C TRP A 123 0.39 -3.14 13.84
N ASN A 124 0.43 -3.53 15.11
CA ASN A 124 -0.33 -2.90 16.17
C ASN A 124 0.50 -1.81 16.87
N ASP A 125 0.38 -0.57 16.39
CA ASP A 125 1.02 0.60 17.01
C ASP A 125 0.47 0.89 18.41
N ARG A 126 -0.83 0.67 18.64
CA ARG A 126 -1.44 0.83 19.97
C ARG A 126 -0.80 -0.10 21.00
N TYR A 127 -0.50 -1.34 20.62
CA TYR A 127 0.25 -2.26 21.47
C TYR A 127 1.65 -1.73 21.76
N ARG A 128 2.41 -1.36 20.71
CA ARG A 128 3.75 -0.79 20.83
C ARG A 128 3.76 0.40 21.80
N ASP A 129 2.87 1.36 21.61
CA ASP A 129 2.86 2.62 22.37
C ASP A 129 2.32 2.43 23.79
N THR A 130 1.35 1.54 23.98
CA THR A 130 0.82 1.22 25.31
C THR A 130 1.86 0.49 26.16
N VAL A 131 2.50 -0.55 25.62
CA VAL A 131 3.53 -1.31 26.35
C VAL A 131 4.74 -0.42 26.66
N ARG A 132 5.15 0.44 25.71
CA ARG A 132 6.23 1.42 25.95
C ARG A 132 5.88 2.41 27.05
N ARG A 133 4.68 3.01 27.03
CA ARG A 133 4.22 3.95 28.07
C ARG A 133 4.15 3.28 29.44
N PHE A 134 3.60 2.07 29.51
CA PHE A 134 3.53 1.30 30.74
C PHE A 134 4.90 1.11 31.38
N TRP A 135 5.88 0.62 30.63
CA TRP A 135 7.25 0.41 31.16
C TRP A 135 8.01 1.70 31.44
N LYS A 136 7.71 2.78 30.71
CA LYS A 136 8.27 4.12 30.98
C LYS A 136 7.70 4.76 32.25
N GLY A 137 6.55 4.31 32.72
CA GLY A 137 5.83 4.92 33.85
C GLY A 137 4.95 6.12 33.46
N ASP A 138 4.71 6.30 32.15
CA ASP A 138 3.72 7.27 31.67
C ASP A 138 2.31 6.76 32.06
N LYS A 139 1.42 7.66 32.51
CA LYS A 139 0.02 7.31 32.80
C LYS A 139 -0.76 7.01 31.51
#